data_AF-G9KY84-F1
#
_entry.id   AF-G9KY84-F1
#
_cell.length_a   1.000
_cell.length_b   1.000
_cell.length_c   1.000
_cell.angle_alpha   90.00
_cell.angle_beta   90.00
_cell.angle_gamma   90.00
#
_symmetry.space_group_name_H-M   'P 1'
#
loop_
_entity.id
_entity.type
_entity.pdbx_description
1 polymer ?
#
loop_
_entity_poly.entity_id
_entity_poly.type
_entity_poly.pdbx_seq_one_letter_code
_entity_poly.pdbx_strand_id
1 'polypeptide(L)'
;NIKDLKLAFSEFYLSLILLQNYQNLNFTGFRKILKKHDKILETSRGADWRVAHVEVAPFYTCKKINQLISETEAVVTNELEDGDRQKAMKRLRVPPLGAAQPAP
;
A
#
# COMPACT_ATOMS: atom_id res chain seq x y z
N ASN A 1 25.97 -0.22 -11.05
CA ASN A 1 25.98 -1.68 -10.81
C ASN A 1 24.53 -2.16 -10.82
N ILE A 2 24.15 -3.06 -11.75
CA ILE A 2 22.75 -3.48 -11.97
C ILE A 2 22.14 -4.16 -10.73
N LYS A 3 22.95 -4.84 -9.92
CA LYS A 3 22.48 -5.49 -8.69
C LYS A 3 21.93 -4.49 -7.67
N ASP A 4 22.60 -3.36 -7.50
CA ASP A 4 22.22 -2.32 -6.55
C ASP A 4 20.91 -1.64 -6.99
N LEU A 5 20.72 -1.47 -8.31
CA LEU A 5 19.49 -0.94 -8.87
C LEU A 5 18.31 -1.91 -8.65
N LYS A 6 18.53 -3.22 -8.87
CA LYS A 6 17.51 -4.25 -8.58
C LYS A 6 17.11 -4.27 -7.11
N LEU A 7 18.06 -4.09 -6.19
CA LEU A 7 17.77 -3.99 -4.76
C LEU A 7 16.97 -2.72 -4.45
N ALA A 8 17.39 -1.56 -4.95
CA ALA A 8 16.69 -0.30 -4.74
C ALA A 8 15.23 -0.35 -5.21
N PHE A 9 14.96 -0.93 -6.38
CA PHE A 9 13.59 -1.13 -6.88
C PHE A 9 12.78 -2.11 -6.03
N SER A 10 13.40 -3.17 -5.50
CA SER A 10 12.74 -4.08 -4.55
C SER A 10 12.34 -3.38 -3.24
N GLU A 11 13.24 -2.57 -2.65
CA GLU A 11 12.96 -1.81 -1.42
C GLU A 11 11.92 -0.71 -1.64
N PHE A 12 11.99 -0.03 -2.78
CA PHE A 12 10.99 0.96 -3.17
C PHE A 12 9.61 0.33 -3.33
N TYR A 13 9.53 -0.79 -4.05
CA TYR A 13 8.28 -1.53 -4.23
C TYR A 13 7.71 -2.01 -2.89
N LEU A 14 8.54 -2.56 -2.00
CA LEU A 14 8.13 -2.92 -0.64
C LEU A 14 7.52 -1.72 0.09
N SER A 15 8.18 -0.55 0.02
CA SER A 15 7.70 0.68 0.65
C SER A 15 6.33 1.11 0.11
N LEU A 16 6.10 0.98 -1.21
CA LEU A 16 4.80 1.26 -1.83
C LEU A 16 3.70 0.31 -1.32
N ILE A 17 4.00 -0.99 -1.21
CA ILE A 17 3.05 -1.97 -0.68
C ILE A 17 2.74 -1.71 0.80
N LEU A 18 3.75 -1.39 1.61
CA LEU A 18 3.56 -1.05 3.03
C LEU A 18 2.70 0.21 3.19
N LEU A 19 2.92 1.22 2.36
CA LEU A 19 2.14 2.45 2.40
C LEU A 19 0.69 2.22 1.93
N GLN A 20 0.46 1.38 0.91
CA GLN A 20 -0.89 0.98 0.48
C GLN A 20 -1.63 0.22 1.61
N ASN A 21 -0.92 -0.68 2.30
CA ASN A 21 -1.46 -1.40 3.45
C ASN A 21 -1.80 -0.46 4.60
N TYR A 22 -0.91 0.48 4.93
CA TYR A 22 -1.15 1.51 5.93
C TYR A 22 -2.43 2.30 5.60
N GLN A 23 -2.58 2.78 4.37
CA GLN A 23 -3.76 3.51 3.93
C GLN A 23 -5.04 2.68 4.12
N ASN A 24 -5.05 1.43 3.62
CA ASN A 24 -6.23 0.56 3.68
C ASN A 24 -6.62 0.19 5.12
N LEU A 25 -5.62 -0.11 5.95
CA LEU A 25 -5.83 -0.51 7.34
C LEU A 25 -6.37 0.67 8.15
N ASN A 26 -5.79 1.86 8.00
CA ASN A 26 -6.24 3.05 8.72
C ASN A 26 -7.63 3.50 8.25
N PHE A 27 -7.91 3.51 6.95
CA PHE A 27 -9.25 3.85 6.45
C PHE A 27 -10.31 2.88 7.01
N THR A 28 -10.02 1.58 7.00
CA THR A 28 -10.90 0.56 7.60
C THR A 28 -11.04 0.77 9.11
N GLY A 29 -9.96 1.13 9.80
CA GLY A 29 -9.95 1.48 11.21
C GLY A 29 -10.90 2.63 11.54
N PHE A 30 -10.76 3.76 10.85
CA PHE A 30 -11.66 4.91 10.99
C PHE A 30 -13.11 4.54 10.72
N ARG A 31 -13.38 3.83 9.63
CA ARG A 31 -14.75 3.38 9.32
C ARG A 31 -15.34 2.51 10.42
N LYS A 32 -14.56 1.58 10.99
CA LYS A 32 -15.02 0.66 12.04
C LYS A 32 -15.22 1.38 13.37
N ILE A 33 -14.30 2.25 13.78
CA ILE A 33 -14.40 2.95 15.07
C ILE A 33 -15.53 3.99 15.07
N LEU A 34 -15.73 4.70 13.95
CA LEU A 34 -16.83 5.66 13.80
C LEU A 34 -18.18 4.95 13.74
N LYS A 35 -18.27 3.79 13.06
CA LYS A 35 -19.48 2.96 13.10
C LYS A 35 -19.77 2.44 14.52
N LYS A 36 -18.73 2.12 15.30
CA LYS A 36 -18.89 1.71 16.71
C LYS A 36 -19.40 2.88 17.57
N HIS A 37 -18.83 4.08 17.40
CA HIS A 37 -19.31 5.30 18.04
C HIS A 37 -20.81 5.52 17.78
N ASP A 38 -21.22 5.48 16.51
CA ASP A 38 -22.61 5.69 16.12
C ASP A 38 -23.56 4.65 16.70
N LYS A 39 -23.10 3.39 16.78
CA LYS A 39 -23.88 2.31 17.39
C LYS A 39 -24.03 2.48 18.91
N ILE A 40 -23.01 2.95 19.62
CA ILE A 40 -23.02 3.06 21.09
C ILE A 40 -23.80 4.30 21.55
N LEU A 41 -23.68 5.40 20.81
CA LEU A 41 -24.27 6.69 21.16
C LEU A 41 -25.54 7.01 20.37
N GLU A 42 -26.04 6.05 19.59
CA GLU A 42 -27.29 6.14 18.80
C GLU A 42 -27.37 7.43 17.97
N THR A 43 -26.28 7.74 17.25
CA THR A 43 -26.09 9.02 16.53
C THR A 43 -25.52 8.77 15.14
N SER A 44 -25.66 9.72 14.21
CA SER A 44 -25.03 9.67 12.86
C SER A 44 -23.71 10.45 12.74
N ARG A 45 -23.36 11.22 13.77
CA ARG A 45 -22.21 12.14 13.81
C ARG A 45 -20.88 11.49 13.39
N GLY A 46 -20.65 10.21 13.68
CA GLY A 46 -19.45 9.49 13.25
C GLY A 46 -19.43 9.25 11.74
N ALA A 47 -20.55 8.87 11.14
CA ALA A 47 -20.71 8.79 9.69
C ALA A 47 -20.50 10.15 9.02
N ASP A 48 -21.10 11.21 9.56
CA ASP A 48 -20.96 12.58 9.04
C ASP A 48 -19.50 13.04 9.10
N TRP A 49 -18.83 12.80 10.23
CA TRP A 49 -17.42 13.13 10.40
C TRP A 49 -16.52 12.35 9.46
N ARG A 50 -16.83 11.07 9.22
CA ARG A 50 -16.10 10.21 8.26
C ARG A 50 -16.15 10.78 6.84
N VAL A 51 -17.32 11.18 6.37
CA VAL A 51 -17.48 11.77 5.03
C VAL A 51 -16.76 13.11 4.96
N ALA A 52 -16.94 13.96 5.97
CA ALA A 52 -16.38 15.31 5.99
C ALA A 52 -14.84 15.34 6.11
N HIS A 53 -14.22 14.34 6.75
CA HIS A 53 -12.78 14.37 7.05
C HIS A 53 -12.00 13.18 6.51
N VAL A 54 -12.51 11.96 6.63
CA VAL A 54 -11.76 10.73 6.31
C VAL A 54 -11.81 10.43 4.81
N GLU A 55 -12.97 10.55 4.18
CA GLU A 55 -13.12 10.26 2.74
C GLU A 55 -12.44 11.30 1.84
N VAL A 56 -12.24 12.52 2.35
CA VAL A 56 -11.56 13.60 1.63
C VAL A 56 -10.09 13.76 2.04
N ALA A 57 -9.62 13.04 3.05
CA ALA A 57 -8.26 13.17 3.55
C ALA A 57 -7.23 12.77 2.48
N PRO A 58 -6.09 13.49 2.37
CA PRO A 58 -5.04 13.20 1.39
C PRO A 58 -4.50 11.77 1.45
N PHE A 59 -4.46 11.18 2.65
CA PHE A 59 -3.99 9.80 2.83
C PHE A 59 -4.89 8.76 2.14
N TYR A 60 -6.17 9.08 1.88
CA TYR A 60 -7.12 8.17 1.23
C TYR A 60 -7.38 8.54 -0.24
N THR A 61 -7.48 9.83 -0.55
CA THR A 61 -7.82 10.32 -1.89
C THR A 61 -6.67 10.21 -2.89
N CYS A 62 -5.42 10.16 -2.42
CA CYS A 62 -4.26 10.03 -3.29
C CYS A 62 -4.18 8.62 -3.89
N LYS A 63 -4.72 8.44 -5.10
CA LYS A 63 -4.67 7.17 -5.85
C LYS A 63 -3.33 6.92 -6.56
N LYS A 64 -2.35 7.81 -6.42
CA LYS A 64 -1.03 7.70 -7.06
C LYS A 64 -0.28 6.43 -6.68
N ILE A 65 -0.56 5.86 -5.50
CA ILE A 65 0.14 4.66 -5.04
C ILE A 65 -0.06 3.45 -5.95
N ASN A 66 -1.28 3.26 -6.47
CA ASN A 66 -1.57 2.16 -7.39
C ASN A 66 -0.84 2.35 -8.72
N GLN A 67 -0.81 3.59 -9.21
CA GLN A 67 -0.06 3.94 -10.42
C GLN A 67 1.44 3.69 -10.25
N LEU A 68 2.02 4.16 -9.14
CA LEU A 68 3.44 3.95 -8.83
C LEU A 68 3.80 2.47 -8.70
N ILE A 69 2.92 1.64 -8.11
CA ILE A 69 3.10 0.19 -8.05
C ILE A 69 3.18 -0.38 -9.47
N SER A 70 2.22 -0.05 -10.34
CA SER A 70 2.18 -0.55 -11.72
C SER A 70 3.39 -0.08 -12.55
N GLU A 71 3.78 1.18 -12.42
CA GLU A 71 4.97 1.72 -13.10
C GLU A 71 6.25 1.03 -12.63
N THR A 72 6.37 0.77 -11.33
CA THR A 72 7.50 0.05 -10.75
C THR A 72 7.57 -1.39 -11.25
N GLU A 73 6.43 -2.11 -11.30
CA GLU A 73 6.38 -3.46 -11.89
C GLU A 73 6.82 -3.46 -13.36
N ALA A 74 6.39 -2.48 -14.14
CA ALA A 74 6.73 -2.35 -15.55
C ALA A 74 8.23 -2.12 -15.75
N VAL A 75 8.83 -1.20 -14.98
CA VAL A 75 10.28 -0.92 -15.05
C VAL A 75 11.09 -2.16 -14.65
N VAL A 76 10.71 -2.84 -13.56
CA VAL A 76 11.45 -4.04 -13.12
C VAL A 76 11.31 -5.18 -14.13
N THR A 77 10.15 -5.35 -14.74
CA THR A 77 9.92 -6.38 -15.74
C THR A 77 10.70 -6.10 -17.02
N ASN A 78 10.54 -4.91 -17.59
CA ASN A 78 11.04 -4.60 -18.93
C ASN A 78 12.53 -4.24 -18.93
N GLU A 79 12.97 -3.46 -17.95
CA GLU A 79 14.31 -2.86 -17.95
C GLU A 79 15.31 -3.65 -17.09
N LEU A 80 14.84 -4.42 -16.09
CA LEU A 80 15.72 -5.12 -15.13
C LEU A 80 15.67 -6.64 -15.25
N GLU A 81 14.61 -7.22 -15.79
CA GLU A 81 14.46 -8.67 -15.94
C GLU A 81 14.13 -9.10 -17.39
N ASP A 82 14.50 -8.26 -18.37
CA ASP A 82 14.46 -8.59 -19.81
C ASP A 82 13.07 -9.06 -20.31
N GLY A 83 12.00 -8.52 -19.74
CA GLY A 83 10.62 -8.88 -20.04
C GLY A 83 10.09 -10.11 -19.29
N ASP A 84 10.90 -10.76 -18.46
CA ASP A 84 10.47 -11.91 -17.65
C ASP A 84 9.66 -11.45 -16.42
N ARG A 85 8.34 -11.36 -16.62
CA ARG A 85 7.40 -10.99 -15.54
C ARG A 85 7.43 -11.96 -14.37
N GLN A 86 7.64 -13.26 -14.58
CA GLN A 86 7.67 -14.22 -13.47
C GLN A 86 8.86 -13.97 -12.57
N LYS A 87 10.04 -13.75 -13.17
CA LYS A 87 11.27 -13.43 -12.46
C LYS A 87 11.19 -12.08 -11.75
N ALA A 88 10.64 -11.05 -12.41
CA ALA A 88 10.39 -9.75 -11.83
C ALA A 88 9.47 -9.83 -10.60
N MET A 89 8.31 -10.48 -10.74
CA MET A 89 7.36 -10.60 -9.63
C MET A 89 7.89 -11.49 -8.51
N LYS A 90 8.70 -12.52 -8.79
CA LYS A 90 9.36 -13.31 -7.74
C LYS A 90 10.30 -12.45 -6.89
N ARG A 91 10.98 -11.47 -7.50
CA ARG A 91 11.86 -10.52 -6.81
C ARG A 91 11.09 -9.41 -6.07
N LEU A 92 9.95 -8.98 -6.60
CA LEU A 92 9.10 -7.94 -6.01
C LEU A 92 8.13 -8.47 -4.94
N ARG A 93 7.86 -9.77 -4.90
CA ARG A 93 6.95 -10.37 -3.93
C ARG A 93 7.40 -10.08 -2.51
N VAL A 94 6.55 -9.38 -1.79
CA VAL A 94 6.71 -9.08 -0.37
C VAL A 94 6.28 -10.31 0.44
N PRO A 95 7.10 -10.82 1.37
CA PRO A 95 6.69 -11.87 2.28
C PRO A 95 5.42 -11.49 3.06
N PRO A 96 4.56 -12.45 3.44
CA PRO A 96 3.41 -12.16 4.28
C PRO A 96 3.84 -11.43 5.56
N LEU A 97 3.08 -10.40 5.96
CA LEU A 97 3.29 -9.68 7.22
C LEU A 97 3.28 -10.70 8.39
N GLY A 98 4.46 -11.02 8.91
CA GLY A 98 4.68 -12.06 9.93
C GLY A 98 5.80 -13.06 9.61
N ALA A 99 6.21 -13.17 8.34
CA ALA A 99 7.46 -13.86 7.99
C ALA A 99 8.63 -12.93 8.31
N ALA A 100 9.59 -13.40 9.12
CA ALA A 100 10.81 -12.66 9.42
C ALA A 100 11.45 -12.16 8.10
N GLN A 101 11.70 -10.85 8.01
CA GLN A 101 12.53 -10.33 6.92
C GLN A 101 13.90 -11.00 7.02
N PRO A 102 14.45 -11.56 5.93
CA PRO A 102 15.84 -11.95 5.93
C PRO A 102 16.67 -10.70 6.24
N ALA A 103 17.56 -10.81 7.22
CA ALA A 103 18.54 -9.76 7.50
C ALA A 103 19.37 -9.48 6.22
N PRO A 104 19.81 -8.23 6.01
CA PRO A 104 20.62 -7.85 4.85
C PRO A 104 21.89 -8.68 4.69
#